data_AF-A0A383CT43-F1
#
_entry.id   AF-A0A383CT43-F1
#
_cell.length_a   1.000
_cell.length_b   1.000
_cell.length_c   1.000
_cell.angle_alpha   90.00
_cell.angle_beta   90.00
_cell.angle_gamma   90.00
#
_symmetry.space_group_name_H-M   'P 1'
#
loop_
_entity.id
_entity.type
_entity.pdbx_description
1 polymer ?
#
loop_
_entity_poly.entity_id
_entity_poly.type
_entity_poly.pdbx_seq_one_letter_code
_entity_poly.pdbx_strand_id
1 'polypeptide(L)' 'MNSRTGLGVRFGTWLLERGFSPRYDYMGTTRPGNCGQEEQILHQGLGADAVKEKLSTFL' A
#
# COMPACT_ATOMS: atom_id res chain seq x y z
N MET A 1 10.10 0.25 4.15
CA MET A 1 10.08 -0.88 5.08
C MET A 1 8.71 -0.78 5.76
N ASN A 2 7.76 -1.65 5.38
CA ASN A 2 6.40 -1.80 5.96
C ASN A 2 5.53 -2.83 5.19
N SER A 3 6.07 -3.54 4.19
CA SER A 3 5.35 -4.55 3.40
C SER A 3 4.88 -5.77 4.19
N ARG A 4 5.30 -5.94 5.46
CA ARG A 4 4.90 -7.06 6.32
C ARG A 4 4.35 -6.62 7.68
N THR A 5 4.52 -5.36 8.03
CA THR A 5 4.21 -4.81 9.37
C THR A 5 3.26 -3.62 9.31
N GLY A 6 3.04 -3.07 8.12
CA GLY A 6 2.20 -1.90 7.88
C GLY A 6 0.71 -2.19 7.94
N LEU A 7 -0.08 -1.11 7.87
CA LEU A 7 -1.54 -1.14 8.01
C LEU A 7 -2.22 -2.08 7.02
N GLY A 8 -1.78 -2.10 5.75
CA GLY A 8 -2.41 -2.93 4.71
C GLY A 8 -2.35 -4.44 5.04
N VAL A 9 -1.22 -4.92 5.54
CA VAL A 9 -1.09 -6.34 5.96
C VAL A 9 -1.96 -6.66 7.18
N ARG A 10 -2.06 -5.71 8.12
CA ARG A 10 -2.92 -5.87 9.31
C ARG A 10 -4.40 -5.90 8.93
N PHE A 11 -4.82 -5.07 7.98
CA PHE A 11 -6.19 -5.10 7.47
C PHE A 11 -6.46 -6.37 6.66
N GLY A 12 -5.52 -6.84 5.84
CA GLY A 12 -5.61 -8.13 5.17
C GLY A 12 -5.77 -9.29 6.16
N THR A 13 -5.01 -9.29 7.25
CA THR A 13 -5.14 -10.29 8.33
C THR A 13 -6.53 -10.22 8.96
N TRP A 14 -7.01 -9.02 9.28
CA TRP A 14 -8.34 -8.80 9.85
C TRP A 14 -9.47 -9.31 8.93
N LEU A 15 -9.34 -9.15 7.60
CA LEU A 15 -10.29 -9.71 6.65
C LEU A 15 -10.32 -11.24 6.72
N LEU A 16 -9.14 -11.87 6.74
CA LEU A 16 -8.99 -13.32 6.81
C LEU A 16 -9.54 -13.89 8.13
N GLU A 17 -9.27 -13.23 9.27
CA GLU A 17 -9.79 -13.62 10.59
C GLU A 17 -11.32 -13.63 10.65
N ARG A 18 -11.99 -12.85 9.78
CA ARG A 18 -13.45 -12.80 9.66
C ARG A 18 -14.01 -13.70 8.55
N GLY A 19 -13.18 -14.52 7.93
CA GLY A 19 -13.58 -15.42 6.85
C GLY A 19 -13.75 -14.74 5.49
N PHE A 20 -13.31 -13.49 5.32
CA PHE A 20 -13.36 -12.80 4.03
C PHE A 20 -12.09 -13.08 3.21
N SER A 21 -12.28 -13.43 1.94
CA SER A 21 -11.19 -13.65 0.97
C SER A 21 -11.38 -12.86 -0.35
N PRO A 22 -11.62 -11.53 -0.28
CA PRO A 22 -11.76 -10.71 -1.49
C PRO A 22 -10.42 -10.59 -2.22
N ARG A 23 -10.46 -10.18 -3.49
CA ARG A 23 -9.28 -9.58 -4.13
C ARG A 23 -8.91 -8.35 -3.32
N TYR A 24 -7.79 -8.38 -2.63
CA TYR A 24 -7.31 -7.31 -1.77
C TYR A 24 -5.86 -6.99 -2.11
N ASP A 25 -5.59 -5.70 -2.33
CA ASP A 25 -4.25 -5.17 -2.53
C ASP A 25 -4.10 -3.89 -1.70
N TYR A 26 -2.87 -3.53 -1.33
CA TYR A 26 -2.57 -2.39 -0.47
C TYR A 26 -1.30 -1.66 -0.92
N MET A 27 -1.18 -0.40 -0.52
CA MET A 27 0.01 0.42 -0.75
C MET A 27 0.55 0.93 0.59
N GLY A 28 1.85 1.20 0.66
CA GLY A 28 2.49 1.72 1.86
C GLY A 28 3.98 1.97 1.67
N THR A 29 4.64 2.46 2.71
CA THR A 29 6.04 2.89 2.65
C THR A 29 7.02 1.71 2.67
N THR A 30 7.52 1.29 1.52
CA THR A 30 8.42 0.13 1.39
C THR A 30 9.90 0.51 1.26
N ARG A 31 10.21 1.77 0.99
CA ARG A 31 11.57 2.29 0.85
C ARG A 31 12.00 3.09 2.09
N PRO A 32 13.30 3.35 2.31
CA PRO A 32 13.77 4.31 3.31
C PRO A 32 13.14 5.70 3.13
N GLY A 33 13.21 6.54 4.16
CA GLY A 33 12.72 7.91 4.10
C GLY A 33 13.48 8.75 3.08
N ASN A 34 12.76 9.61 2.35
CA ASN A 34 13.31 10.56 1.40
C ASN A 34 12.78 11.97 1.66
N CYS A 35 13.62 12.84 2.22
CA CYS A 35 13.36 14.27 2.40
C CYS A 35 12.03 14.60 3.10
N GLY A 36 11.30 15.59 2.56
CA GLY A 36 10.02 16.08 3.08
C GLY A 36 8.84 15.18 2.71
N GLN A 37 7.63 15.59 3.10
CA GLN A 37 6.44 14.77 2.93
C GLN A 37 6.08 14.54 1.45
N GLU A 38 6.16 15.59 0.63
CA GLU A 38 5.79 15.50 -0.79
C GLU A 38 6.77 14.61 -1.56
N GLU A 39 8.07 14.80 -1.33
CA GLU A 39 9.11 13.98 -1.93
C GLU A 39 9.02 12.53 -1.46
N GLN A 40 8.68 12.33 -0.18
CA GLN A 40 8.46 11.00 0.39
C GLN A 40 7.25 10.31 -0.25
N ILE A 41 6.11 11.01 -0.45
CA ILE A 41 4.92 10.41 -1.06
C ILE A 41 5.23 9.88 -2.47
N LEU A 42 5.88 10.70 -3.30
CA LEU A 42 6.26 10.29 -4.64
C LEU A 42 7.34 9.20 -4.63
N HIS A 43 8.36 9.32 -3.77
CA HIS A 43 9.42 8.33 -3.63
C HIS A 43 8.90 6.95 -3.23
N GLN A 44 7.84 6.90 -2.41
CA GLN A 44 7.20 5.66 -1.97
C GLN A 44 6.20 5.11 -2.99
N GLY A 45 5.97 5.80 -4.11
CA GLY A 45 4.97 5.43 -5.11
C GLY A 45 3.54 5.57 -4.58
N LEU A 46 3.29 6.52 -3.68
CA LEU A 46 1.99 6.80 -3.08
C LEU A 46 1.28 8.01 -3.73
N GLY A 47 1.87 8.56 -4.79
CA GLY A 47 1.27 9.63 -5.57
C GLY A 47 0.08 9.16 -6.41
N ALA A 48 -0.73 10.12 -6.86
CA ALA A 48 -1.98 9.85 -7.59
C ALA A 48 -1.77 8.97 -8.84
N ASP A 49 -0.69 9.17 -9.59
CA ASP A 49 -0.45 8.41 -10.81
C ASP A 49 -0.06 6.95 -10.54
N ALA A 50 0.71 6.70 -9.47
CA ALA A 50 1.02 5.34 -9.03
C ALA A 50 -0.25 4.60 -8.53
N VAL A 51 -1.18 5.32 -7.90
CA VAL A 51 -2.49 4.74 -7.53
C VAL A 51 -3.30 4.38 -8.77
N LYS A 52 -3.34 5.25 -9.79
CA LYS A 52 -4.05 4.97 -11.05
C LYS A 52 -3.46 3.76 -11.78
N GLU A 53 -2.14 3.67 -11.88
CA GLU A 53 -1.43 2.53 -12.50
C GLU A 53 -1.71 1.22 -11.76
N LYS A 54 -1.72 1.28 -10.42
CA LYS A 54 -2.06 0.12 -9.61
C LYS A 54 -3.53 -0.30 -9.82
N LEU A 55 -4.45 0.66 -9.87
CA LEU A 55 -5.86 0.38 -10.15
C LEU A 55 -6.07 -0.24 -11.53
N SER A 56 -5.37 0.23 -12.57
CA SER A 56 -5.48 -0.34 -13.92
C SER A 56 -4.98 -1.78 -14.00
N THR A 57 -4.07 -2.18 -13.13
CA THR A 57 -3.58 -3.57 -13.04
C THR A 57 -4.48 -4.44 -12.16
N PHE A 58 -5.18 -3.81 -11.20
CA PHE A 58 -6.03 -4.51 -10.25
C PHE A 58 -7.41 -4.87 -10.82
N LEU A 59 -7.99 -4.00 -11.65
CA LEU A 59 -9.27 -4.23 -12.33
C LEU A 59 -9.10 -5.21 -13.48
#